data_AF-A0A0F7VWF5-F1
#
_entry.id   AF-A0A0F7VWF5-F1
#
_cell.length_a   1.000
_cell.length_b   1.000
_cell.length_c   1.000
_cell.angle_alpha   90.00
_cell.angle_beta   90.00
_cell.angle_gamma   90.00
#
_symmetry.space_group_name_H-M   'P 1'
#
loop_
_entity.id
_entity.type
_entity.pdbx_description
1 polymer ?
#
loop_
_entity_poly.entity_id
_entity_poly.type
_entity_poly.pdbx_seq_one_letter_code
_entity_poly.pdbx_strand_id
1 'polypeptide(L)'
;MRSLRTAPATAWSGGAARRTASSVSRVEAAASSCPPYDPQVAHTFEELVEMQKAADQAHAQVIALRDEYGPPTQQEWSETRTATYETAWRAWRDLARDIQAAVTEHAKDQGELRHGVEVEVKKAARHAEEEG
;
A
#
# COMPACT_ATOMS: atom_id res chain seq x y z
N MET A 1 10.18 53.15 14.80
CA MET A 1 11.16 52.61 13.83
C MET A 1 10.82 51.15 13.59
N ARG A 2 10.31 50.83 12.39
CA ARG A 2 9.94 49.48 11.95
C ARG A 2 11.16 48.82 11.31
N SER A 3 11.49 47.59 11.69
CA SER A 3 12.31 46.68 10.87
C SER A 3 11.58 45.36 10.70
N LEU A 4 10.92 45.24 9.56
CA LEU A 4 10.47 43.98 8.99
C LEU A 4 11.67 43.42 8.20
N ARG A 5 12.19 42.25 8.57
CA ARG A 5 13.09 41.48 7.70
C ARG A 5 12.24 40.50 6.90
N THR A 6 11.98 40.88 5.67
CA THR A 6 11.47 40.03 4.59
C THR A 6 12.60 39.11 4.11
N ALA A 7 12.34 37.81 4.04
CA ALA A 7 13.20 36.84 3.36
C ALA A 7 12.85 36.78 1.86
N PRO A 8 13.82 36.63 0.95
CA PRO A 8 13.56 36.56 -0.48
C PRO A 8 13.04 35.18 -0.90
N ALA A 9 12.04 35.20 -1.79
CA ALA A 9 11.55 34.06 -2.53
C ALA A 9 12.61 33.58 -3.53
N THR A 10 13.02 32.31 -3.42
CA THR A 10 13.82 31.65 -4.45
C THR A 10 12.91 31.28 -5.62
N ALA A 11 13.04 32.04 -6.70
CA ALA A 11 12.45 31.76 -7.99
C ALA A 11 13.12 30.53 -8.62
N TRP A 12 12.36 29.44 -8.80
CA TRP A 12 12.73 28.35 -9.70
C TRP A 12 12.11 28.65 -11.07
N SER A 13 12.92 29.21 -11.96
CA SER A 13 12.65 29.25 -13.40
C SER A 13 13.57 28.24 -14.07
N GLY A 14 13.02 27.30 -14.84
CA GLY A 14 13.86 26.44 -15.67
C GLY A 14 13.12 25.35 -16.43
N GLY A 15 12.71 25.66 -17.66
CA GLY A 15 12.97 24.74 -18.78
C GLY A 15 11.84 23.83 -19.24
N ALA A 16 10.97 24.37 -20.09
CA ALA A 16 10.30 23.57 -21.11
C ALA A 16 11.32 23.08 -22.14
N ALA A 17 11.43 21.75 -22.34
CA ALA A 17 12.05 21.19 -23.54
C ALA A 17 11.50 19.80 -23.85
N ARG A 18 10.66 19.78 -24.90
CA ARG A 18 10.65 18.83 -26.01
C ARG A 18 10.46 17.33 -25.72
N ARG A 19 9.26 16.88 -26.09
CA ARG A 19 8.97 15.58 -26.71
C ARG A 19 10.04 15.21 -27.75
N THR A 20 10.63 14.03 -27.60
CA THR A 20 11.09 13.19 -28.71
C THR A 20 10.52 11.79 -28.50
N ALA A 21 9.76 11.33 -29.47
CA ALA A 21 9.29 9.95 -29.56
C ALA A 21 10.50 9.04 -29.81
N SER A 22 10.69 8.03 -28.96
CA SER A 22 11.49 6.85 -29.30
C SER A 22 10.55 5.72 -29.65
N SER A 23 10.56 5.39 -30.93
CA SER A 23 9.91 4.24 -31.53
C SER A 23 10.76 2.99 -31.37
N VAL A 24 10.07 1.85 -31.42
CA VAL A 24 10.55 0.47 -31.67
C VAL A 24 11.23 -0.25 -30.50
N SER A 25 10.49 -1.21 -29.91
CA SER A 25 10.80 -2.64 -30.09
C SER A 25 9.59 -3.49 -29.75
N ARG A 26 8.92 -3.96 -30.81
CA ARG A 26 8.11 -5.18 -30.78
C ARG A 26 9.07 -6.31 -30.43
N VAL A 27 9.01 -6.82 -29.20
CA VAL A 27 9.56 -8.13 -28.88
C VAL A 27 8.46 -9.13 -29.16
N GLU A 28 8.62 -9.81 -30.29
CA GLU A 28 7.91 -11.02 -30.63
C GLU A 28 8.34 -12.09 -29.60
N ALA A 29 7.47 -12.35 -28.62
CA ALA A 29 7.66 -13.46 -27.70
C ALA A 29 7.09 -14.72 -28.34
N ALA A 30 8.01 -15.58 -28.77
CA ALA A 30 7.76 -16.90 -29.28
C ALA A 30 6.78 -17.67 -28.39
N ALA A 31 5.85 -18.36 -29.06
CA ALA A 31 5.07 -19.45 -28.50
C ALA A 31 6.01 -20.54 -27.94
N SER A 32 6.38 -20.41 -26.66
CA SER A 32 6.82 -21.54 -25.85
C SER A 32 5.58 -22.13 -25.21
N SER A 33 5.35 -23.39 -25.52
CA SER A 33 4.36 -24.26 -24.88
C SER A 33 4.64 -24.35 -23.37
N CYS A 34 4.21 -23.35 -22.62
CA CYS A 34 3.96 -23.49 -21.19
C CYS A 34 2.71 -24.37 -21.02
N PRO A 35 2.71 -25.33 -20.08
CA PRO A 35 1.45 -25.98 -19.67
C PRO A 35 0.44 -24.88 -19.28
N PRO A 36 -0.88 -25.11 -19.39
CA PRO A 36 -1.83 -24.14 -18.85
C PRO A 36 -1.51 -23.98 -17.36
N TYR A 37 -0.84 -22.87 -17.05
CA TYR A 37 -0.70 -22.39 -15.69
C TYR A 37 -2.13 -22.09 -15.28
N ASP A 38 -2.72 -22.94 -14.43
CA ASP A 38 -3.88 -22.56 -13.65
C ASP A 38 -3.42 -21.36 -12.83
N PRO A 39 -3.77 -20.11 -13.21
CA PRO A 39 -3.45 -19.01 -12.33
C PRO A 39 -4.23 -19.27 -11.06
N GLN A 40 -3.53 -19.34 -9.93
CA GLN A 40 -4.14 -19.22 -8.62
C GLN A 40 -5.20 -18.12 -8.74
N VAL A 41 -6.46 -18.49 -8.52
CA VAL A 41 -7.66 -17.70 -8.85
C VAL A 41 -7.37 -16.21 -8.83
N ALA A 42 -7.58 -15.51 -9.96
CA ALA A 42 -7.48 -14.06 -9.99
C ALA A 42 -8.29 -13.53 -8.79
N HIS A 43 -7.61 -12.89 -7.83
CA HIS A 43 -8.23 -12.54 -6.55
C HIS A 43 -9.50 -11.75 -6.85
N THR A 44 -10.64 -12.20 -6.32
CA THR A 44 -11.91 -11.50 -6.54
C THR A 44 -11.90 -10.18 -5.78
N PHE A 45 -12.76 -9.23 -6.18
CA PHE A 45 -12.85 -7.95 -5.46
C PHE A 45 -13.20 -8.16 -3.97
N GLU A 46 -14.19 -9.01 -3.66
CA GLU A 46 -14.52 -9.42 -2.29
C GLU A 46 -13.32 -9.97 -1.52
N GLU A 47 -12.50 -10.81 -2.14
CA GLU A 47 -11.30 -11.34 -1.50
C GLU A 47 -10.28 -10.23 -1.17
N LEU A 48 -10.09 -9.26 -2.07
CA LEU A 48 -9.26 -8.08 -1.80
C LEU A 48 -9.81 -7.26 -0.62
N VAL A 49 -11.13 -7.13 -0.51
CA VAL A 49 -11.78 -6.44 0.61
C VAL A 49 -11.52 -7.17 1.92
N GLU A 50 -11.66 -8.49 1.97
CA GLU A 50 -11.39 -9.27 3.18
C GLU A 50 -9.91 -9.25 3.56
N MET A 51 -9.00 -9.34 2.58
CA MET A 51 -7.56 -9.17 2.80
C MET A 51 -7.21 -7.78 3.35
N GLN A 52 -7.86 -6.73 2.82
CA GLN A 52 -7.69 -5.36 3.32
C GLN A 52 -8.20 -5.21 4.75
N LYS A 53 -9.37 -5.78 5.08
CA LYS A 53 -9.90 -5.80 6.46
C LYS A 53 -8.95 -6.52 7.40
N ALA A 54 -8.39 -7.67 7.02
CA ALA A 54 -7.43 -8.39 7.83
C ALA A 54 -6.16 -7.56 8.11
N ALA A 55 -5.65 -6.87 7.09
CA ALA A 55 -4.53 -5.95 7.25
C ALA A 55 -4.86 -4.77 8.17
N ASP A 56 -6.05 -4.19 8.05
CA ASP A 56 -6.51 -3.07 8.88
C ASP A 56 -6.73 -3.49 10.34
N GLN A 57 -7.29 -4.68 10.58
CA GLN A 57 -7.42 -5.28 11.92
C GLN A 57 -6.06 -5.54 12.56
N ALA A 58 -5.11 -6.12 11.81
CA ALA A 58 -3.75 -6.33 12.31
C ALA A 58 -3.05 -5.00 12.62
N HIS A 59 -3.26 -3.97 11.80
CA HIS A 59 -2.74 -2.63 12.07
C HIS A 59 -3.35 -2.03 13.35
N ALA A 60 -4.66 -2.19 13.55
CA ALA A 60 -5.36 -1.73 14.75
C ALA A 60 -4.80 -2.39 16.01
N GLN A 61 -4.43 -3.68 15.96
CA GLN A 61 -3.75 -4.36 17.07
C GLN A 61 -2.37 -3.75 17.37
N VAL A 62 -1.58 -3.42 16.34
CA VAL A 62 -0.27 -2.76 16.52
C VAL A 62 -0.44 -1.39 17.20
N ILE A 63 -1.46 -0.63 16.80
CA ILE A 63 -1.79 0.66 17.41
C ILE A 63 -2.22 0.47 18.87
N ALA A 64 -3.12 -0.48 19.15
CA ALA A 64 -3.57 -0.78 20.50
C ALA A 64 -2.42 -1.18 21.44
N LEU A 65 -1.50 -2.03 20.97
CA LEU A 65 -0.30 -2.40 21.73
C LEU A 65 0.59 -1.19 22.02
N ARG A 66 0.76 -0.29 21.03
CA ARG A 66 1.55 0.93 21.21
C ARG A 66 0.90 1.87 22.23
N ASP A 67 -0.42 2.00 22.19
CA ASP A 67 -1.17 2.86 23.10
C ASP A 67 -1.19 2.27 24.52
N GLU A 68 -1.25 0.95 24.67
CA GLU A 68 -1.18 0.25 25.96
C GLU A 68 0.20 0.33 26.60
N TYR A 69 1.27 0.15 25.82
CA TYR A 69 2.64 0.17 26.34
C TYR A 69 3.17 1.59 26.56
N GLY A 70 2.54 2.59 25.95
CA GLY A 70 2.95 3.99 26.04
C GLY A 70 4.21 4.33 25.24
N PRO A 71 4.60 5.62 25.19
CA PRO A 71 5.77 6.04 24.43
C PRO A 71 7.04 5.37 24.98
N PRO A 72 7.86 4.73 24.12
CA PRO A 72 9.11 4.10 24.56
C PRO A 72 10.12 5.12 25.12
N THR A 73 9.91 6.42 24.86
CA THR A 73 10.68 7.52 25.45
C THR A 73 10.30 7.85 26.90
N GLN A 74 9.16 7.36 27.39
CA GLN A 74 8.69 7.55 28.76
C GLN A 74 8.91 6.30 29.63
N GLN A 75 8.91 5.10 29.04
CA GLN A 75 9.14 3.86 29.77
C GLN A 75 9.79 2.81 28.87
N GLU A 76 10.95 2.30 29.28
CA GLU A 76 11.58 1.17 28.58
C GLU A 76 10.66 -0.05 28.64
N TRP A 77 10.39 -0.62 27.47
CA TRP A 77 9.54 -1.81 27.37
C TRP A 77 10.31 -3.06 27.81
N SER A 78 9.63 -3.97 28.49
CA SER A 78 10.22 -5.28 28.78
C SER A 78 10.42 -6.09 27.50
N GLU A 79 11.37 -7.02 27.50
CA GLU A 79 11.65 -7.89 26.36
C GLU A 79 10.40 -8.61 25.85
N THR A 80 9.52 -9.07 26.75
CA THR A 80 8.25 -9.69 26.39
C THR A 80 7.31 -8.73 25.66
N ARG A 81 7.16 -7.48 26.13
CA ARG A 81 6.31 -6.48 25.47
C ARG A 81 6.84 -6.12 24.08
N THR A 82 8.15 -5.93 23.96
CA THR A 82 8.83 -5.69 22.68
C THR A 82 8.60 -6.87 21.72
N ALA A 83 8.79 -8.11 22.17
CA ALA A 83 8.56 -9.30 21.33
C ALA A 83 7.09 -9.45 20.87
N THR A 84 6.12 -9.14 21.74
CA THR A 84 4.70 -9.13 21.38
C THR A 84 4.40 -8.07 20.31
N TYR A 85 4.88 -6.84 20.52
CA TYR A 85 4.71 -5.76 19.54
C TYR A 85 5.36 -6.09 18.19
N GLU A 86 6.58 -6.61 18.20
CA GLU A 86 7.28 -7.00 16.98
C GLU A 86 6.55 -8.11 16.20
N THR A 87 5.98 -9.09 16.90
CA THR A 87 5.18 -10.14 16.29
C THR A 87 3.94 -9.57 15.61
N ALA A 88 3.18 -8.71 16.30
CA ALA A 88 2.01 -8.06 15.73
C ALA A 88 2.38 -7.18 14.52
N TRP A 89 3.49 -6.44 14.62
CA TRP A 89 3.98 -5.60 13.53
C TRP A 89 4.40 -6.40 12.30
N ARG A 90 5.06 -7.56 12.49
CA ARG A 90 5.41 -8.48 11.38
C ARG A 90 4.16 -9.05 10.73
N ALA A 91 3.18 -9.52 11.51
CA ALA A 91 1.93 -10.05 10.98
C ALA A 91 1.19 -9.00 10.12
N TRP A 92 1.07 -7.76 10.61
CA TRP A 92 0.51 -6.66 9.82
C TRP A 92 1.30 -6.41 8.54
N ARG A 93 2.64 -6.38 8.62
CA ARG A 93 3.52 -6.14 7.47
C ARG A 93 3.38 -7.18 6.38
N ASP A 94 3.17 -8.44 6.75
CA ASP A 94 3.01 -9.52 5.79
C ASP A 94 1.64 -9.43 5.11
N LEU A 95 0.56 -9.24 5.88
CA LEU A 95 -0.78 -9.00 5.32
C LEU A 95 -0.82 -7.78 4.40
N ALA A 96 -0.15 -6.69 4.78
CA ALA A 96 -0.05 -5.47 3.96
C ALA A 96 0.71 -5.71 2.65
N ARG A 97 1.68 -6.63 2.60
CA ARG A 97 2.35 -7.02 1.36
C ARG A 97 1.45 -7.89 0.49
N ASP A 98 0.72 -8.81 1.10
CA ASP A 98 -0.15 -9.74 0.38
C ASP A 98 -1.27 -8.99 -0.33
N ILE A 99 -1.95 -8.04 0.35
CA ILE A 99 -2.98 -7.21 -0.31
C ILE A 99 -2.39 -6.33 -1.43
N GLN A 100 -1.19 -5.80 -1.25
CA GLN A 100 -0.52 -4.99 -2.28
C GLN A 100 -0.18 -5.81 -3.54
N ALA A 101 0.25 -7.07 -3.36
CA ALA A 101 0.47 -8.00 -4.44
C ALA A 101 -0.86 -8.37 -5.12
N ALA A 102 -1.88 -8.74 -4.34
CA ALA A 102 -3.18 -9.15 -4.85
C ALA A 102 -3.88 -8.03 -5.65
N VAL A 103 -3.87 -6.78 -5.17
CA VAL A 103 -4.43 -5.63 -5.92
C VAL A 103 -3.65 -5.37 -7.20
N THR A 104 -2.33 -5.58 -7.20
CA THR A 104 -1.50 -5.41 -8.40
C THR A 104 -1.87 -6.44 -9.47
N GLU A 105 -2.06 -7.71 -9.09
CA GLU A 105 -2.47 -8.76 -10.02
C GLU A 105 -3.93 -8.56 -10.50
N HIS A 106 -4.86 -8.29 -9.58
CA HIS A 106 -6.25 -8.00 -9.94
C HIS A 106 -6.37 -6.84 -10.93
N ALA A 107 -5.66 -5.73 -10.70
CA ALA A 107 -5.69 -4.59 -11.61
C ALA A 107 -5.14 -4.93 -13.00
N LYS A 108 -4.09 -5.76 -13.10
CA LYS A 108 -3.57 -6.23 -14.38
C LYS A 108 -4.59 -7.09 -15.11
N ASP A 109 -5.24 -8.01 -14.39
CA ASP A 109 -6.22 -8.94 -14.96
C ASP A 109 -7.49 -8.23 -15.44
N GLN A 110 -7.95 -7.21 -14.70
CA GLN A 110 -9.10 -6.39 -15.08
C GLN A 110 -8.75 -5.29 -16.10
N GLY A 111 -7.46 -5.05 -16.39
CA GLY A 111 -7.01 -3.95 -17.23
C GLY A 111 -7.26 -2.56 -16.62
N GLU A 112 -7.38 -2.49 -15.29
CA GLU A 112 -7.66 -1.26 -14.55
C GLU A 112 -6.38 -0.60 -14.00
N LEU A 113 -6.50 0.65 -13.59
CA LEU A 113 -5.44 1.32 -12.86
C LEU A 113 -5.41 0.80 -11.42
N ARG A 114 -4.25 0.26 -11.00
CA ARG A 114 -4.01 -0.22 -9.64
C ARG A 114 -4.50 0.75 -8.55
N HIS A 115 -4.25 2.05 -8.72
CA HIS A 115 -4.70 3.06 -7.75
C HIS A 115 -6.23 3.12 -7.60
N GLY A 116 -6.99 2.95 -8.68
CA GLY A 116 -8.44 2.93 -8.63
C GLY A 116 -8.94 1.73 -7.81
N VAL A 117 -8.43 0.53 -8.10
CA VAL A 117 -8.73 -0.69 -7.35
C VAL A 117 -8.39 -0.52 -5.86
N GLU A 118 -7.22 0.02 -5.52
CA GLU A 118 -6.83 0.27 -4.12
C GLU A 118 -7.81 1.19 -3.39
N VAL A 119 -8.33 2.23 -4.06
CA VAL A 119 -9.29 3.16 -3.46
C VAL A 119 -10.64 2.48 -3.23
N GLU A 120 -11.14 1.73 -4.21
CA GLU A 120 -12.42 1.01 -4.09
C GLU A 120 -12.36 -0.08 -3.03
N VAL A 121 -11.27 -0.86 -2.97
CA VAL A 121 -11.06 -1.88 -1.92
C VAL A 121 -11.04 -1.24 -0.53
N LYS A 122 -10.29 -0.14 -0.34
CA LYS A 122 -10.25 0.58 0.95
C LYS A 122 -11.60 1.17 1.34
N LYS A 123 -12.37 1.64 0.36
CA LYS A 123 -13.71 2.17 0.59
C LYS A 123 -14.67 1.05 1.02
N ALA A 124 -14.69 -0.05 0.29
CA ALA A 124 -15.53 -1.22 0.60
C ALA A 124 -15.17 -1.84 1.96
N ALA A 125 -13.87 -1.95 2.29
CA ALA A 125 -13.41 -2.44 3.59
C ALA A 125 -13.94 -1.61 4.77
N ARG A 126 -14.12 -0.29 4.59
CA ARG A 126 -14.65 0.62 5.62
C ARG A 126 -16.18 0.60 5.72
N HIS A 127 -16.89 0.46 4.61
CA HIS A 127 -18.36 0.53 4.60
C HIS A 127 -19.06 -0.78 4.95
N ALA A 128 -18.40 -1.94 4.82
CA ALA A 128 -18.98 -3.22 5.24
C ALA A 128 -19.28 -3.32 6.75
N GLU A 129 -18.79 -2.39 7.57
CA GLU A 129 -19.08 -2.32 9.01
C GLU A 129 -20.33 -1.48 9.35
N GLU A 130 -20.90 -0.70 8.41
CA GLU A 130 -22.04 0.21 8.67
C GLU A 130 -23.42 -0.35 8.26
N GLU A 131 -23.48 -1.47 7.53
CA GLU A 131 -24.74 -2.12 7.11
C GLU A 131 -25.06 -3.42 7.90
N GLY A 132 -24.67 -3.47 9.18
CA GLY A 132 -24.97 -4.56 10.12
C GLY A 132 -25.82 -4.10 11.31
#